data_AF-A0A168ANG8-F1
#
_entry.id   AF-A0A168ANG8-F1
#
_cell.length_a   1.000
_cell.length_b   1.000
_cell.length_c   1.000
_cell.angle_alpha   90.00
_cell.angle_beta   90.00
_cell.angle_gamma   90.00
#
_symmetry.space_group_name_H-M   'P 1'
#
loop_
_entity.id
_entity.type
_entity.pdbx_description
1 polymer ?
#
loop_
_entity_poly.entity_id
_entity_poly.type
_entity_poly.pdbx_seq_one_letter_code
_entity_poly.pdbx_strand_id
1 'polypeptide(L)'
;MDRMSFIPGPKAKAEIHEAEGRIFFNRAAALDYADEFIWPGGGGGGGDLAPGSSSSSSSPHAPLLYQLVCACLSEGDLVDVWFGLRGPDAATGEHARPDGEDLGHTWAVLTRAADGQTQTLWEVGRDTPSPGEAYARRAFDGFRQALAEYQGTTTAAEAALVAEKVVEEDKVWPTMFREKPVASRALAPANLYRASARMWYFVDFAPPDRLLEEAPALSRPVRAFDALILSTLVTLAYGAPPLVFGVRYRLENIGRVPAAYLRTRYEADEGLRELTEEEILLVM
;
A
#
# COMPACT_ATOMS: atom_id res chain seq x y z
N MET A 1 -14.69 -14.58 -8.79
CA MET A 1 -14.89 -13.13 -8.84
C MET A 1 -14.39 -12.66 -10.18
N ASP A 2 -15.19 -11.94 -10.95
CA ASP A 2 -14.65 -11.19 -12.08
C ASP A 2 -13.59 -10.22 -11.54
N ARG A 3 -12.40 -10.25 -12.14
CA ARG A 3 -11.28 -9.40 -11.74
C ARG A 3 -11.76 -7.95 -11.86
N MET A 4 -11.87 -7.25 -10.73
CA MET A 4 -12.26 -5.83 -10.74
C MET A 4 -11.20 -5.06 -11.50
N SER A 5 -11.50 -4.67 -12.74
CA SER A 5 -10.63 -3.86 -13.59
C SER A 5 -10.67 -2.42 -13.09
N PHE A 6 -10.10 -2.19 -11.91
CA PHE A 6 -10.18 -0.90 -11.23
C PHE A 6 -9.40 0.18 -12.00
N ILE A 7 -10.12 1.18 -12.49
CA ILE A 7 -9.56 2.40 -13.08
C ILE A 7 -9.86 3.54 -12.09
N PRO A 8 -8.85 4.14 -11.43
CA PRO A 8 -9.08 5.23 -10.50
C PRO A 8 -9.63 6.47 -11.21
N GLY A 9 -10.34 7.29 -10.44
CA GLY A 9 -11.26 8.31 -10.94
C GLY A 9 -12.73 7.95 -10.64
N PRO A 10 -13.71 8.49 -11.37
CA PRO A 10 -15.14 8.26 -11.10
C PRO A 10 -15.55 6.77 -11.04
N LYS A 11 -14.85 5.89 -11.75
CA LYS A 11 -15.10 4.43 -11.74
C LYS A 11 -14.68 3.75 -10.44
N ALA A 12 -13.59 4.19 -9.81
CA ALA A 12 -13.20 3.73 -8.48
C ALA A 12 -14.25 4.01 -7.40
N LYS A 13 -14.88 5.20 -7.47
CA LYS A 13 -16.00 5.51 -6.58
C LYS A 13 -17.18 4.59 -6.80
N ALA A 14 -17.49 4.26 -8.07
CA ALA A 14 -18.53 3.30 -8.41
C ALA A 14 -18.22 1.90 -7.86
N GLU A 15 -17.00 1.39 -8.06
CA GLU A 15 -16.57 0.09 -7.54
C GLU A 15 -16.53 0.06 -5.99
N ILE A 16 -16.15 1.16 -5.33
CA ILE A 16 -16.25 1.32 -3.88
C ILE A 16 -17.70 1.30 -3.39
N HIS A 17 -18.59 1.98 -4.12
CA HIS A 17 -20.03 1.95 -3.83
C HIS A 17 -20.62 0.55 -4.07
N GLU A 18 -20.23 -0.13 -5.14
CA GLU A 18 -20.64 -1.51 -5.47
C GLU A 18 -20.09 -2.54 -4.48
N ALA A 19 -18.91 -2.31 -3.91
CA ALA A 19 -18.35 -3.13 -2.84
C ALA A 19 -19.10 -2.97 -1.50
N GLU A 20 -20.02 -2.01 -1.38
CA GLU A 20 -20.77 -1.72 -0.15
C GLU A 20 -19.88 -1.59 1.10
N GLY A 21 -18.63 -1.11 0.92
CA GLY A 21 -17.65 -0.98 2.00
C GLY A 21 -17.01 -2.28 2.47
N ARG A 22 -17.00 -3.33 1.63
CA ARG A 22 -16.42 -4.64 1.96
C ARG A 22 -15.78 -5.32 0.74
N ILE A 23 -14.57 -5.83 0.92
CA ILE A 23 -13.93 -6.81 0.02
C ILE A 23 -13.83 -8.11 0.80
N PHE A 24 -14.05 -9.24 0.15
CA PHE A 24 -13.75 -10.54 0.75
C PHE A 24 -13.01 -11.43 -0.23
N PHE A 25 -12.15 -12.29 0.29
CA PHE A 25 -11.44 -13.27 -0.51
C PHE A 25 -11.15 -14.54 0.31
N ASN A 26 -10.95 -15.63 -0.41
CA ASN A 26 -10.63 -16.94 0.15
C ASN A 26 -9.25 -17.39 -0.35
N ARG A 27 -8.84 -18.61 0.03
CA ARG A 27 -7.56 -19.19 -0.40
C ARG A 27 -7.34 -19.15 -1.92
N ALA A 28 -8.34 -19.49 -2.73
CA ALA A 28 -8.18 -19.53 -4.18
C ALA A 28 -7.83 -18.15 -4.75
N ALA A 29 -8.57 -17.12 -4.34
CA ALA A 29 -8.27 -15.74 -4.73
C ALA A 29 -6.93 -15.25 -4.19
N ALA A 30 -6.53 -15.65 -2.98
CA ALA A 30 -5.21 -15.31 -2.42
C ALA A 30 -4.06 -15.88 -3.27
N LEU A 31 -4.20 -17.13 -3.75
CA LEU A 31 -3.23 -17.76 -4.66
C LEU A 31 -3.16 -17.03 -6.01
N ASP A 32 -4.31 -16.68 -6.59
CA ASP A 32 -4.36 -15.91 -7.84
C ASP A 32 -3.64 -14.55 -7.70
N TYR A 33 -3.79 -13.87 -6.56
CA TYR A 33 -3.07 -12.62 -6.28
C TYR A 33 -1.57 -12.84 -6.05
N ALA A 34 -1.19 -13.93 -5.40
CA ALA A 34 0.22 -14.27 -5.21
C ALA A 34 0.92 -14.53 -6.55
N ASP A 35 0.26 -15.26 -7.46
CA ASP A 35 0.77 -15.55 -8.81
C ASP A 35 0.94 -14.28 -9.66
N GLU A 36 0.02 -13.33 -9.52
CA GLU A 36 -0.01 -12.12 -10.36
C GLU A 36 0.91 -11.00 -9.86
N PHE A 37 1.05 -10.84 -8.53
CA PHE A 37 1.69 -9.66 -7.94
C PHE A 37 2.94 -9.96 -7.10
N ILE A 38 3.09 -11.19 -6.61
CA ILE A 38 4.19 -11.57 -5.72
C ILE A 38 5.18 -12.48 -6.45
N TRP A 39 4.70 -13.38 -7.30
CA TRP A 39 5.54 -14.35 -7.98
C TRP A 39 6.55 -13.66 -8.90
N PRO A 40 7.86 -13.90 -8.71
CA PRO A 40 8.89 -13.24 -9.49
C PRO A 40 8.94 -13.68 -10.97
N GLY A 41 8.28 -14.79 -11.33
CA GLY A 41 8.14 -15.25 -12.72
C GLY A 41 6.79 -14.90 -13.37
N GLY A 42 5.93 -14.15 -12.69
CA GLY A 42 4.54 -13.90 -13.07
C GLY A 42 4.40 -12.67 -13.96
N GLY A 43 4.69 -12.84 -15.25
CA GLY A 43 4.12 -12.00 -16.31
C GLY A 43 3.16 -12.87 -17.10
N GLY A 44 1.86 -12.57 -17.04
CA GLY A 44 0.83 -13.33 -17.74
C GLY A 44 1.19 -13.63 -19.20
N GLY A 45 1.11 -14.90 -19.57
CA GLY A 45 1.40 -15.35 -20.94
C GLY A 45 0.42 -14.76 -21.95
N GLY A 46 0.97 -14.25 -23.05
CA GLY A 46 0.23 -14.00 -24.29
C GLY A 46 0.64 -12.73 -25.03
N GLY A 47 1.66 -12.84 -25.88
CA GLY A 47 1.93 -11.88 -26.95
C GLY A 47 3.34 -11.31 -26.91
N ASP A 48 4.15 -11.71 -27.89
CA ASP A 48 5.40 -11.08 -28.27
C ASP A 48 5.35 -9.56 -28.08
N LEU A 49 6.19 -9.00 -27.21
CA LEU A 49 6.79 -7.66 -27.28
C LEU A 49 7.52 -7.35 -25.96
N ALA A 50 8.84 -7.59 -25.94
CA ALA A 50 9.91 -6.69 -25.46
C ALA A 50 11.05 -7.42 -24.71
N PRO A 51 12.33 -7.19 -25.09
CA PRO A 51 13.46 -7.54 -24.26
C PRO A 51 13.57 -6.50 -23.15
N GLY A 52 13.16 -6.86 -21.93
CA GLY A 52 13.12 -5.92 -20.81
C GLY A 52 12.29 -6.40 -19.62
N SER A 53 12.44 -7.66 -19.22
CA SER A 53 11.83 -8.17 -17.98
C SER A 53 12.42 -7.45 -16.77
N SER A 54 11.82 -6.33 -16.38
CA SER A 54 12.26 -5.49 -15.27
C SER A 54 11.45 -5.75 -14.00
N SER A 55 12.19 -5.92 -12.91
CA SER A 55 11.90 -5.50 -11.52
C SER A 55 11.02 -6.37 -10.60
N SER A 56 11.20 -7.68 -10.59
CA SER A 56 10.95 -8.50 -9.38
C SER A 56 12.11 -9.46 -9.04
N SER A 57 13.15 -9.55 -9.89
CA SER A 57 14.09 -10.68 -9.87
C SER A 57 15.36 -10.50 -9.01
N SER A 58 15.45 -9.50 -8.13
CA SER A 58 16.64 -9.32 -7.26
C SER A 58 16.33 -9.24 -5.77
N SER A 59 15.06 -9.16 -5.35
CA SER A 59 14.71 -9.21 -3.94
C SER A 59 14.57 -10.66 -3.47
N PRO A 60 15.38 -11.14 -2.51
CA PRO A 60 15.23 -12.48 -1.95
C PRO A 60 13.90 -12.66 -1.19
N HIS A 61 13.18 -11.57 -0.92
CA HIS A 61 11.94 -11.58 -0.16
C HIS A 61 10.74 -12.03 -0.99
N ALA A 62 10.68 -11.74 -2.29
CA ALA A 62 9.52 -12.10 -3.12
C ALA A 62 9.27 -13.63 -3.20
N PRO A 63 10.28 -14.50 -3.43
CA PRO A 63 10.10 -15.95 -3.35
C PRO A 63 9.63 -16.45 -1.98
N LEU A 64 10.20 -15.91 -0.89
CA LEU A 64 9.83 -16.31 0.47
C LEU A 64 8.40 -15.88 0.80
N LEU A 65 8.04 -14.62 0.52
CA LEU A 65 6.70 -14.09 0.70
C LEU A 65 5.69 -14.93 -0.07
N TYR A 66 5.97 -15.25 -1.34
CA TYR A 66 5.11 -16.09 -2.16
C TYR A 66 4.84 -17.46 -1.50
N GLN A 67 5.90 -18.14 -1.01
CA GLN A 67 5.75 -19.42 -0.31
C GLN A 67 4.90 -19.30 0.96
N LEU A 68 5.11 -18.24 1.74
CA LEU A 68 4.35 -17.99 2.97
C LEU A 68 2.87 -17.73 2.64
N VAL A 69 2.58 -16.92 1.62
CA VAL A 69 1.20 -16.65 1.18
C VAL A 69 0.51 -17.93 0.69
N CYS A 70 1.22 -18.80 -0.03
CA CYS A 70 0.66 -20.08 -0.45
C CYS A 70 0.24 -20.99 0.71
N ALA A 71 0.85 -20.78 1.89
CA ALA A 71 0.62 -21.57 3.10
C ALA A 71 -0.25 -20.88 4.16
N CYS A 72 -0.51 -19.57 4.06
CA CYS A 72 -1.08 -18.79 5.17
C CYS A 72 -2.60 -19.00 5.39
N LEU A 73 -3.32 -19.43 4.35
CA LEU A 73 -4.76 -19.70 4.40
C LEU A 73 -5.06 -21.19 4.20
N SER A 74 -5.91 -21.74 5.07
CA SER A 74 -6.46 -23.09 4.90
C SER A 74 -7.65 -23.09 3.95
N GLU A 75 -8.06 -24.27 3.47
CA GLU A 75 -9.32 -24.36 2.72
C GLU A 75 -10.50 -23.96 3.62
N GLY A 76 -11.38 -23.13 3.06
CA GLY A 76 -12.54 -22.57 3.78
C GLY A 76 -12.25 -21.32 4.60
N ASP A 77 -10.98 -20.94 4.83
CA ASP A 77 -10.65 -19.68 5.50
C ASP A 77 -11.16 -18.51 4.64
N LEU A 78 -11.71 -17.50 5.32
CA LEU A 78 -12.28 -16.30 4.70
C LEU A 78 -11.66 -15.05 5.27
N VAL A 79 -11.30 -14.11 4.41
CA VAL A 79 -10.82 -12.80 4.79
C VAL A 79 -11.81 -11.75 4.35
N ASP A 80 -12.14 -10.84 5.26
CA ASP A 80 -12.99 -9.68 5.03
C ASP A 80 -12.21 -8.40 5.30
N VAL A 81 -12.19 -7.49 4.34
CA VAL A 81 -11.66 -6.13 4.48
C VAL A 81 -12.81 -5.16 4.42
N TRP A 82 -13.11 -4.51 5.54
CA TRP A 82 -14.16 -3.52 5.69
C TRP A 82 -13.59 -2.11 5.59
N PHE A 83 -14.32 -1.18 4.98
CA PHE A 83 -13.96 0.24 4.92
C PHE A 83 -15.20 1.11 4.82
N GLY A 84 -15.28 2.10 5.71
CA GLY A 84 -16.37 3.07 5.73
C GLY A 84 -15.85 4.49 5.91
N LEU A 85 -16.53 5.45 5.27
CA LEU A 85 -16.24 6.87 5.39
C LEU A 85 -17.53 7.62 5.72
N ARG A 86 -17.46 8.55 6.66
CA ARG A 86 -18.56 9.46 7.00
C ARG A 86 -18.05 10.82 7.44
N GLY A 87 -18.92 11.82 7.35
CA GLY A 87 -18.64 13.13 7.93
C GLY A 87 -18.56 13.10 9.45
N PRO A 88 -17.89 14.08 10.07
CA PRO A 88 -17.90 14.27 11.51
C PRO A 88 -19.31 14.63 12.01
N ASP A 89 -19.68 14.12 13.18
CA ASP A 89 -20.91 14.50 13.87
C ASP A 89 -20.61 15.40 15.08
N ALA A 90 -20.95 16.68 14.96
CA ALA A 90 -20.73 17.64 16.04
C ALA A 90 -21.50 17.27 17.34
N ALA A 91 -22.61 16.54 17.23
CA ALA A 91 -23.41 16.12 18.39
C ALA A 91 -22.69 15.05 19.24
N THR A 92 -21.77 14.28 18.66
CA THR A 92 -20.95 13.28 19.38
C THR A 92 -19.60 13.82 19.83
N GLY A 93 -19.35 15.13 19.63
CA GLY A 93 -18.07 15.77 19.91
C GLY A 93 -17.01 15.54 18.83
N GLU A 94 -17.42 15.06 17.65
CA GLU A 94 -16.51 14.90 16.53
C GLU A 94 -16.35 16.20 15.76
N HIS A 95 -15.09 16.53 15.47
CA HIS A 95 -14.76 17.77 14.77
C HIS A 95 -14.28 17.47 13.34
N ALA A 96 -14.62 18.38 12.44
CA ALA A 96 -13.98 18.48 11.14
C ALA A 96 -12.51 18.82 11.34
N ARG A 97 -11.63 18.17 10.57
CA ARG A 97 -10.22 18.50 10.58
C ARG A 97 -9.93 19.65 9.59
N PRO A 98 -8.92 20.48 9.85
CA PRO A 98 -8.53 21.56 8.94
C PRO A 98 -8.13 21.08 7.53
N ASP A 99 -7.64 19.85 7.42
CA ASP A 99 -7.25 19.20 6.16
C ASP A 99 -8.45 18.68 5.34
N GLY A 100 -9.67 18.77 5.89
CA GLY A 100 -10.89 18.28 5.24
C GLY A 100 -11.06 16.76 5.29
N GLU A 101 -10.26 16.02 6.07
CA GLU A 101 -10.36 14.56 6.15
C GLU A 101 -11.61 14.10 6.93
N ASP A 102 -12.50 13.41 6.22
CA ASP A 102 -13.67 12.71 6.77
C ASP A 102 -13.29 11.58 7.74
N LEU A 103 -14.19 11.24 8.67
CA LEU A 103 -13.99 10.11 9.59
C LEU A 103 -14.13 8.79 8.85
N GLY A 104 -13.05 8.01 8.79
CA GLY A 104 -13.08 6.68 8.22
C GLY A 104 -12.27 5.67 9.01
N HIS A 105 -12.68 4.41 8.89
CA HIS A 105 -11.96 3.24 9.39
C HIS A 105 -11.95 2.12 8.34
N THR A 106 -10.77 1.54 8.10
CA THR A 106 -10.55 0.32 7.31
C THR A 106 -9.97 -0.74 8.24
N TRP A 107 -10.45 -1.98 8.15
CA TRP A 107 -9.87 -3.09 8.90
C TRP A 107 -10.04 -4.42 8.17
N ALA A 108 -9.11 -5.35 8.41
CA ALA A 108 -9.16 -6.70 7.88
C ALA A 108 -9.37 -7.73 8.99
N VAL A 109 -10.22 -8.72 8.73
CA VAL A 109 -10.56 -9.82 9.63
C VAL A 109 -10.39 -11.14 8.90
N LEU A 110 -9.69 -12.08 9.53
CA LEU A 110 -9.66 -13.49 9.13
C LEU A 110 -10.70 -14.26 9.92
N THR A 111 -11.52 -15.05 9.25
CA THR A 111 -12.40 -16.06 9.84
C THR A 111 -11.86 -17.44 9.50
N ARG A 112 -11.49 -18.22 10.52
CA ARG A 112 -10.94 -19.57 10.37
C ARG A 112 -12.06 -20.58 10.10
N ALA A 113 -11.87 -21.45 9.10
CA ALA A 113 -12.85 -22.48 8.77
C ALA A 113 -13.02 -23.53 9.88
N ALA A 114 -11.92 -23.83 10.58
CA ALA A 114 -11.86 -24.95 11.52
C ALA A 114 -12.77 -24.77 12.74
N ASP A 115 -12.91 -23.54 13.22
CA ASP A 115 -13.58 -23.21 14.49
C ASP A 115 -14.46 -21.95 14.41
N GLY A 116 -14.50 -21.27 13.26
CA GLY A 116 -15.22 -20.01 13.07
C GLY A 116 -14.61 -18.82 13.82
N GLN A 117 -13.42 -18.97 14.41
CA GLN A 117 -12.78 -17.89 15.16
C GLN A 117 -12.38 -16.75 14.23
N THR A 118 -12.61 -15.53 14.70
CA THR A 118 -12.26 -14.30 13.99
C THR A 118 -11.01 -13.66 14.58
N GLN A 119 -10.07 -13.27 13.75
CA GLN A 119 -8.87 -12.54 14.12
C GLN A 119 -8.80 -11.23 13.35
N THR A 120 -8.61 -10.10 14.04
CA THR A 120 -8.28 -8.83 13.37
C THR A 120 -6.83 -8.91 12.90
N LEU A 121 -6.62 -8.69 11.60
CA LEU A 121 -5.30 -8.72 10.99
C LEU A 121 -4.62 -7.35 11.10
N TRP A 122 -5.35 -6.29 10.79
CA TRP A 122 -4.88 -4.90 10.90
C TRP A 122 -6.06 -3.91 10.85
N GLU A 123 -5.84 -2.71 11.35
CA GLU A 123 -6.77 -1.58 11.26
C GLU A 123 -6.07 -0.26 10.92
N VAL A 124 -6.80 0.64 10.28
CA VAL A 124 -6.33 2.00 10.00
C VAL A 124 -7.53 2.95 9.87
N GLY A 125 -7.45 4.10 10.51
CA GLY A 125 -8.47 5.13 10.43
C GLY A 125 -7.89 6.53 10.45
N ARG A 126 -8.76 7.54 10.49
CA ARG A 126 -8.38 8.97 10.49
C ARG A 126 -7.35 9.34 11.56
N ASP A 127 -7.48 8.74 12.75
CA ASP A 127 -6.63 9.05 13.92
C ASP A 127 -5.44 8.11 14.09
N THR A 128 -5.26 7.15 13.18
CA THR A 128 -4.10 6.27 13.21
C THR A 128 -2.84 7.10 12.92
N PRO A 129 -1.75 6.95 13.70
CA PRO A 129 -0.54 7.72 13.42
C PRO A 129 0.15 7.24 12.13
N SER A 130 0.69 8.18 11.35
CA SER A 130 1.47 7.86 10.14
C SER A 130 2.91 7.49 10.52
N PRO A 131 3.58 6.63 9.73
CA PRO A 131 4.97 6.21 10.00
C PRO A 131 5.95 7.38 9.99
N GLY A 132 7.10 7.30 10.66
CA GLY A 132 8.10 8.38 10.70
C GLY A 132 8.76 8.72 9.35
N GLU A 133 9.61 9.75 9.34
CA GLU A 133 10.27 10.23 8.11
C GLU A 133 11.22 9.21 7.49
N ALA A 134 11.79 8.31 8.29
CA ALA A 134 12.64 7.22 7.80
C ALA A 134 11.91 6.31 6.80
N TYR A 135 10.64 6.00 7.09
CA TYR A 135 9.80 5.17 6.23
C TYR A 135 9.35 5.92 4.97
N ALA A 136 9.15 7.24 5.07
CA ALA A 136 8.86 8.07 3.90
C ALA A 136 10.03 8.12 2.93
N ARG A 137 11.24 8.30 3.46
CA ARG A 137 12.46 8.24 2.66
C ARG A 137 12.64 6.87 2.02
N ARG A 138 12.48 5.78 2.80
CA ARG A 138 12.51 4.41 2.26
C ARG A 138 11.53 4.23 1.10
N ALA A 139 10.27 4.63 1.28
CA ALA A 139 9.23 4.54 0.26
C ALA A 139 9.60 5.33 -1.00
N PHE A 140 10.09 6.55 -0.82
CA PHE A 140 10.52 7.42 -1.92
C PHE A 140 11.72 6.85 -2.69
N ASP A 141 12.75 6.40 -1.98
CA ASP A 141 13.97 5.86 -2.58
C ASP A 141 13.67 4.56 -3.32
N GLY A 142 12.88 3.67 -2.73
CA GLY A 142 12.40 2.45 -3.39
C GLY A 142 11.60 2.77 -4.65
N PHE A 143 10.73 3.78 -4.60
CA PHE A 143 9.96 4.22 -5.75
C PHE A 143 10.85 4.77 -6.88
N ARG A 144 11.81 5.64 -6.54
CA ARG A 144 12.78 6.18 -7.50
C ARG A 144 13.60 5.07 -8.16
N GLN A 145 14.05 4.09 -7.37
CA GLN A 145 14.78 2.94 -7.87
C GLN A 145 13.92 2.14 -8.86
N ALA A 146 12.70 1.77 -8.48
CA ALA A 146 11.78 1.02 -9.34
C ALA A 146 11.51 1.75 -10.67
N LEU A 147 11.35 3.07 -10.63
CA LEU A 147 11.13 3.86 -11.84
C LEU A 147 12.40 3.98 -12.71
N ALA A 148 13.58 4.16 -12.10
CA ALA A 148 14.84 4.22 -12.83
C ALA A 148 15.15 2.89 -13.54
N GLU A 149 14.84 1.76 -12.89
CA GLU A 149 14.89 0.42 -13.45
C GLU A 149 13.94 0.25 -14.63
N TYR A 150 12.67 0.68 -14.47
CA TYR A 150 11.69 0.66 -15.56
C TYR A 150 12.14 1.47 -16.79
N GLN A 151 12.81 2.61 -16.56
CA GLN A 151 13.34 3.45 -17.65
C GLN A 151 14.62 2.90 -18.30
N GLY A 152 15.21 1.82 -17.76
CA GLY A 152 16.50 1.31 -18.22
C GLY A 152 17.66 2.27 -17.96
N THR A 153 17.48 3.23 -17.05
CA THR A 153 18.47 4.27 -16.71
C THR A 153 19.39 3.88 -15.56
N THR A 154 19.29 2.65 -15.07
CA THR A 154 20.13 2.13 -14.00
C THR A 154 21.57 1.97 -14.48
N THR A 155 22.38 3.02 -14.41
CA THR A 155 23.80 2.87 -14.14
C THR A 155 23.93 2.45 -12.68
N ALA A 156 24.85 1.52 -12.39
CA ALA A 156 25.21 1.08 -11.05
C ALA A 156 25.89 2.21 -10.23
N ALA A 157 25.24 3.36 -10.13
CA ALA A 157 25.60 4.45 -9.26
C ALA A 157 24.92 4.17 -7.93
N GLU A 158 25.66 3.44 -7.09
CA GLU A 158 25.63 3.50 -5.64
C GLU A 158 24.25 3.84 -5.05
N ALA A 159 23.56 2.79 -4.60
CA ALA A 159 22.76 2.89 -3.39
C ALA A 159 23.70 3.30 -2.22
N ALA A 160 24.22 4.52 -2.27
CA ALA A 160 24.56 5.24 -1.07
C ALA A 160 23.20 5.55 -0.44
N LEU A 161 22.68 4.56 0.30
CA LEU A 161 21.97 4.83 1.52
C LEU A 161 22.88 5.78 2.29
N VAL A 162 22.69 7.08 2.08
CA VAL A 162 23.19 8.06 3.01
C VAL A 162 22.39 7.73 4.26
N ALA A 163 23.00 6.92 5.12
CA ALA A 163 22.66 6.83 6.52
C ALA A 163 22.95 8.21 7.12
N GLU A 164 22.20 9.22 6.68
CA GLU A 164 21.90 10.37 7.50
C GLU A 164 21.41 9.76 8.80
N LYS A 165 21.98 10.23 9.92
CA LYS A 165 21.58 9.78 11.24
C LYS A 165 20.07 9.99 11.35
N VAL A 166 19.31 8.93 11.09
CA VAL A 166 17.88 8.89 11.33
C VAL A 166 17.73 9.08 12.83
N VAL A 167 17.16 10.21 13.22
CA VAL A 167 16.87 10.49 14.63
C VAL A 167 15.93 9.38 15.10
N GLU A 168 16.08 8.87 16.33
CA GLU A 168 15.22 7.76 16.80
C GLU A 168 13.72 8.10 16.73
N GLU A 169 13.38 9.38 16.84
CA GLU A 169 12.01 9.90 16.65
C GLU A 169 11.48 9.71 15.20
N ASP A 170 12.37 9.65 14.21
CA ASP A 170 12.01 9.43 12.80
C ASP A 170 11.81 7.94 12.46
N LYS A 171 12.16 7.03 13.37
CA LYS A 171 11.95 5.57 13.25
C LYS A 171 10.63 5.10 13.86
N VAL A 172 9.76 6.02 14.28
CA VAL A 172 8.50 5.66 14.93
C VAL A 172 7.51 5.15 13.90
N TRP A 173 7.30 3.83 13.88
CA TRP A 173 6.11 3.21 13.32
C TRP A 173 5.25 2.67 14.45
N PRO A 174 3.99 3.13 14.62
CA PRO A 174 3.08 2.52 15.58
C PRO A 174 2.69 1.12 15.09
N THR A 175 3.31 0.05 15.60
CA THR A 175 2.96 -1.31 15.20
C THR A 175 1.58 -1.71 15.72
N MET A 176 1.12 -1.04 16.79
CA MET A 176 -0.18 -1.21 17.42
C MET A 176 -0.82 0.15 17.72
N PHE A 177 -2.15 0.24 17.56
CA PHE A 177 -2.96 1.39 17.99
C PHE A 177 -4.30 0.87 18.53
N ARG A 178 -4.66 1.29 19.74
CA ARG A 178 -5.84 0.78 20.46
C ARG A 178 -5.87 -0.76 20.50
N GLU A 179 -4.72 -1.35 20.83
CA GLU A 179 -4.52 -2.81 20.99
C GLU A 179 -4.68 -3.65 19.72
N LYS A 180 -4.64 -3.02 18.54
CA LYS A 180 -4.77 -3.72 17.26
C LYS A 180 -3.60 -3.39 16.33
N PRO A 181 -3.16 -4.34 15.47
CA PRO A 181 -2.11 -4.07 14.49
C PRO A 181 -2.51 -2.94 13.56
N VAL A 182 -1.56 -2.10 13.20
CA VAL A 182 -1.81 -0.88 12.42
C VAL A 182 -1.26 -0.98 11.02
N ALA A 183 -2.14 -0.82 10.03
CA ALA A 183 -1.75 -0.67 8.64
C ALA A 183 -1.36 0.79 8.32
N SER A 184 -0.64 0.99 7.22
CA SER A 184 -0.25 2.32 6.76
C SER A 184 -1.47 3.20 6.47
N ARG A 185 -1.35 4.49 6.81
CA ARG A 185 -2.40 5.51 6.67
C ARG A 185 -2.80 5.77 5.22
N ALA A 186 -1.96 5.43 4.26
CA ALA A 186 -2.31 5.32 2.85
C ALA A 186 -3.57 4.47 2.58
N LEU A 187 -3.85 3.45 3.40
CA LEU A 187 -5.02 2.55 3.28
C LEU A 187 -6.28 3.04 4.03
N ALA A 188 -6.22 4.21 4.67
CA ALA A 188 -7.39 4.79 5.32
C ALA A 188 -8.50 5.11 4.30
N PRO A 189 -9.80 5.01 4.67
CA PRO A 189 -10.89 5.18 3.72
C PRO A 189 -10.87 6.53 3.01
N ALA A 190 -10.44 7.61 3.67
CA ALA A 190 -10.32 8.90 3.02
C ALA A 190 -9.45 8.84 1.75
N ASN A 191 -8.34 8.11 1.79
CA ASN A 191 -7.48 7.89 0.64
C ASN A 191 -8.08 6.91 -0.37
N LEU A 192 -8.81 5.88 0.07
CA LEU A 192 -9.50 4.96 -0.85
C LEU A 192 -10.59 5.67 -1.67
N TYR A 193 -11.44 6.47 -1.02
CA TYR A 193 -12.59 7.16 -1.64
C TYR A 193 -12.19 8.41 -2.43
N ARG A 194 -11.08 9.06 -2.07
CA ARG A 194 -10.63 10.31 -2.70
C ARG A 194 -9.45 10.10 -3.65
N ALA A 195 -8.89 8.88 -3.73
CA ALA A 195 -7.87 8.48 -4.68
C ALA A 195 -8.12 9.06 -6.08
N SER A 196 -7.26 9.97 -6.53
CA SER A 196 -7.32 10.48 -7.88
C SER A 196 -6.97 9.38 -8.90
N ALA A 197 -7.37 9.57 -10.16
CA ALA A 197 -6.99 8.68 -11.28
C ALA A 197 -5.46 8.52 -11.47
N ARG A 198 -4.68 9.37 -10.82
CA ARG A 198 -3.21 9.46 -10.95
C ARG A 198 -2.49 8.88 -9.74
N MET A 199 -3.22 8.43 -8.73
CA MET A 199 -2.66 7.81 -7.54
C MET A 199 -2.43 6.32 -7.78
N TRP A 200 -1.21 5.87 -7.46
CA TRP A 200 -0.82 4.47 -7.48
C TRP A 200 -0.30 4.06 -6.11
N TYR A 201 -0.60 2.83 -5.72
CA TYR A 201 -0.16 2.29 -4.45
C TYR A 201 0.98 1.32 -4.66
N PHE A 202 1.85 1.26 -3.65
CA PHE A 202 2.98 0.35 -3.59
C PHE A 202 2.96 -0.35 -2.24
N VAL A 203 3.19 -1.66 -2.25
CA VAL A 203 3.32 -2.49 -1.05
C VAL A 203 4.77 -2.93 -0.96
N ASP A 204 5.43 -2.63 0.16
CA ASP A 204 6.78 -3.14 0.42
C ASP A 204 6.69 -4.59 0.93
N PHE A 205 7.27 -5.50 0.16
CA PHE A 205 7.34 -6.93 0.44
C PHE A 205 8.50 -7.31 1.36
N ALA A 206 9.34 -6.35 1.77
CA ALA A 206 10.32 -6.61 2.82
C ALA A 206 9.61 -6.94 4.15
N PRO A 207 10.18 -7.83 4.99
CA PRO A 207 9.64 -8.14 6.32
C PRO A 207 9.36 -6.87 7.13
N PRO A 208 8.13 -6.67 7.64
CA PRO A 208 7.75 -5.44 8.35
C PRO A 208 8.63 -5.09 9.55
N ASP A 209 9.19 -6.10 10.22
CA ASP A 209 10.10 -5.95 11.36
C ASP A 209 11.53 -5.51 10.97
N ARG A 210 11.88 -5.55 9.68
CA ARG A 210 13.22 -5.26 9.14
C ARG A 210 13.26 -4.17 8.07
N LEU A 211 12.16 -3.44 7.90
CA LEU A 211 12.01 -2.43 6.85
C LEU A 211 13.17 -1.41 6.82
N LEU A 212 13.70 -0.96 7.95
CA LEU A 212 14.78 0.03 7.95
C LEU A 212 16.19 -0.58 7.80
N GLU A 213 16.29 -1.92 7.80
CA GLU A 213 17.57 -2.65 7.78
C GLU A 213 17.86 -3.28 6.42
N GLU A 214 16.84 -3.51 5.61
CA GLU A 214 16.93 -4.20 4.32
C GLU A 214 16.63 -3.25 3.15
N ALA A 215 16.87 -3.66 1.90
CA ALA A 215 16.53 -2.85 0.72
C ALA A 215 14.99 -2.80 0.49
N PRO A 216 14.44 -1.75 -0.12
CA PRO A 216 13.04 -1.72 -0.57
C PRO A 216 12.73 -2.88 -1.52
N ALA A 217 11.60 -3.57 -1.30
CA ALA A 217 11.13 -4.64 -2.16
C ALA A 217 9.69 -4.35 -2.59
N LEU A 218 9.51 -3.38 -3.50
CA LEU A 218 8.18 -2.89 -3.82
C LEU A 218 7.42 -3.82 -4.77
N SER A 219 6.12 -3.92 -4.57
CA SER A 219 5.20 -4.42 -5.58
C SER A 219 5.29 -3.57 -6.86
N ARG A 220 4.87 -4.13 -7.99
CA ARG A 220 4.51 -3.30 -9.16
C ARG A 220 3.43 -2.28 -8.75
N PRO A 221 3.26 -1.16 -9.48
CA PRO A 221 2.20 -0.20 -9.19
C PRO A 221 0.84 -0.91 -9.18
N VAL A 222 0.12 -0.77 -8.07
CA VAL A 222 -1.20 -1.39 -7.88
C VAL A 222 -2.26 -0.34 -7.55
N ARG A 223 -3.52 -0.76 -7.60
CA ARG A 223 -4.66 0.07 -7.22
C ARG A 223 -4.95 -0.05 -5.72
N ALA A 224 -5.85 0.79 -5.23
CA ALA A 224 -6.20 0.86 -3.81
C ALA A 224 -6.70 -0.49 -3.27
N PHE A 225 -7.58 -1.18 -3.99
CA PHE A 225 -8.14 -2.47 -3.58
C PHE A 225 -7.13 -3.62 -3.64
N ASP A 226 -6.32 -3.64 -4.69
CA ASP A 226 -5.20 -4.58 -4.77
C ASP A 226 -4.24 -4.37 -3.60
N ALA A 227 -3.94 -3.12 -3.24
CA ALA A 227 -3.10 -2.80 -2.09
C ALA A 227 -3.71 -3.28 -0.76
N LEU A 228 -5.03 -3.22 -0.58
CA LEU A 228 -5.71 -3.78 0.60
C LEU A 228 -5.54 -5.30 0.67
N ILE A 229 -5.74 -5.99 -0.45
CA ILE A 229 -5.60 -7.46 -0.52
C ILE A 229 -4.14 -7.85 -0.29
N LEU A 230 -3.19 -7.24 -1.02
CA LEU A 230 -1.76 -7.50 -0.86
C LEU A 230 -1.26 -7.18 0.55
N SER A 231 -1.68 -6.06 1.14
CA SER A 231 -1.35 -5.73 2.53
C SER A 231 -1.82 -6.82 3.50
N THR A 232 -3.01 -7.35 3.25
CA THR A 232 -3.57 -8.44 4.05
C THR A 232 -2.83 -9.76 3.84
N LEU A 233 -2.44 -10.10 2.62
CA LEU A 233 -1.64 -11.29 2.32
C LEU A 233 -0.26 -11.21 2.99
N VAL A 234 0.40 -10.05 2.92
CA VAL A 234 1.68 -9.84 3.61
C VAL A 234 1.51 -9.92 5.12
N THR A 235 0.41 -9.39 5.67
CA THR A 235 0.07 -9.52 7.10
C THR A 235 -0.10 -10.98 7.51
N LEU A 236 -0.80 -11.77 6.71
CA LEU A 236 -0.98 -13.20 6.98
C LEU A 236 0.33 -13.97 6.90
N ALA A 237 1.23 -13.58 5.99
CA ALA A 237 2.52 -14.22 5.78
C ALA A 237 3.54 -13.91 6.88
N TYR A 238 3.66 -12.65 7.29
CA TYR A 238 4.67 -12.19 8.25
C TYR A 238 4.12 -11.92 9.66
N GLY A 239 2.80 -11.94 9.85
CA GLY A 239 2.15 -11.63 11.13
C GLY A 239 2.07 -10.12 11.44
N ALA A 240 2.49 -9.26 10.52
CA ALA A 240 2.46 -7.81 10.66
C ALA A 240 2.15 -7.12 9.32
N PRO A 241 1.43 -5.99 9.30
CA PRO A 241 1.10 -5.27 8.08
C PRO A 241 2.33 -4.62 7.44
N PRO A 242 2.44 -4.64 6.09
CA PRO A 242 3.55 -4.02 5.37
C PRO A 242 3.48 -2.51 5.32
N LEU A 243 4.56 -1.91 4.81
CA LEU A 243 4.53 -0.51 4.40
C LEU A 243 3.77 -0.37 3.11
N VAL A 244 2.71 0.43 3.16
CA VAL A 244 1.95 0.84 1.99
C VAL A 244 1.99 2.35 1.88
N PHE A 245 2.28 2.83 0.68
CA PHE A 245 2.25 4.25 0.38
C PHE A 245 1.62 4.48 -0.99
N GLY A 246 1.05 5.67 -1.14
CA GLY A 246 0.52 6.15 -2.40
C GLY A 246 1.44 7.20 -3.02
N VAL A 247 1.60 7.14 -4.34
CA VAL A 247 2.30 8.15 -5.13
C VAL A 247 1.33 8.81 -6.08
N ARG A 248 1.28 10.14 -6.07
CA ARG A 248 0.54 10.94 -7.05
C ARG A 248 1.48 11.90 -7.78
N TYR A 249 1.55 11.72 -9.09
CA TYR A 249 2.26 12.61 -10.00
C TYR A 249 1.44 13.84 -10.41
N ARG A 250 2.14 14.92 -10.77
CA ARG A 250 1.54 15.95 -11.63
C ARG A 250 1.54 15.43 -13.08
N LEU A 251 0.69 15.96 -13.95
CA LEU A 251 0.64 15.48 -15.35
C LEU A 251 1.97 15.71 -16.07
N GLU A 252 2.62 16.81 -15.73
CA GLU A 252 3.81 17.35 -16.37
C GLU A 252 5.05 16.49 -16.11
N ASN A 253 5.04 15.68 -15.04
CA ASN A 253 6.17 14.87 -14.59
C ASN A 253 5.88 13.36 -14.53
N ILE A 254 4.74 12.89 -15.07
CA ILE A 254 4.43 11.46 -15.15
C ILE A 254 5.57 10.71 -15.83
N GLY A 255 6.01 9.63 -15.18
CA GLY A 255 7.02 8.74 -15.74
C GLY A 255 8.43 9.32 -15.73
N ARG A 256 8.69 10.43 -15.02
CA ARG A 256 10.05 10.93 -14.72
C ARG A 256 10.47 10.56 -13.30
N VAL A 257 11.75 10.29 -13.10
CA VAL A 257 12.30 10.05 -11.75
C VAL A 257 12.22 11.37 -10.96
N PRO A 258 11.45 11.42 -9.86
CA PRO A 258 11.32 12.64 -9.08
C PRO A 258 12.60 12.92 -8.29
N ALA A 259 12.89 14.19 -8.03
CA ALA A 259 14.03 14.59 -7.20
C ALA A 259 13.64 14.72 -5.72
N ALA A 260 12.38 15.05 -5.44
CA ALA A 260 11.86 15.25 -4.09
C ALA A 260 10.42 14.72 -3.93
N TYR A 261 9.93 14.73 -2.70
CA TYR A 261 8.54 14.42 -2.37
C TYR A 261 7.97 15.46 -1.40
N LEU A 262 6.67 15.71 -1.53
CA LEU A 262 5.87 16.31 -0.47
C LEU A 262 5.08 15.19 0.21
N ARG A 263 5.27 15.05 1.51
CA ARG A 263 4.61 14.03 2.30
C ARG A 263 3.26 14.51 2.83
N THR A 264 2.24 13.65 2.79
CA THR A 264 0.94 13.90 3.40
C THR A 264 0.31 12.61 3.96
N ARG A 265 -0.71 12.76 4.80
CA ARG A 265 -1.56 11.65 5.28
C ARG A 265 -2.80 11.45 4.43
N TYR A 266 -3.20 12.47 3.68
CA TYR A 266 -4.45 12.52 2.93
C TYR A 266 -4.20 13.16 1.56
N GLU A 267 -4.55 12.46 0.48
CA GLU A 267 -4.24 12.91 -0.88
C GLU A 267 -4.87 14.28 -1.22
N ALA A 268 -6.09 14.50 -0.75
CA ALA A 268 -6.88 15.71 -1.02
C ALA A 268 -6.81 16.72 0.13
N ASP A 269 -5.73 16.70 0.91
CA ASP A 269 -5.46 17.70 1.96
C ASP A 269 -5.35 19.10 1.32
N GLU A 270 -6.35 19.94 1.61
CA GLU A 270 -6.49 21.29 1.08
C GLU A 270 -5.48 22.28 1.68
N GLY A 271 -4.83 21.91 2.79
CA GLY A 271 -3.80 22.71 3.45
C GLY A 271 -2.41 22.57 2.84
N LEU A 272 -2.23 21.65 1.88
CA LEU A 272 -0.94 21.44 1.23
C LEU A 272 -0.61 22.58 0.27
N ARG A 273 0.67 22.96 0.25
CA ARG A 273 1.21 23.82 -0.81
C ARG A 273 1.15 23.10 -2.17
N GLU A 274 1.19 23.87 -3.24
CA GLU A 274 1.38 23.30 -4.58
C GLU A 274 2.72 22.57 -4.69
N LEU A 275 2.71 21.44 -5.39
CA LEU A 275 3.90 20.65 -5.73
C LEU A 275 4.73 21.36 -6.79
N THR A 276 6.05 21.28 -6.72
CA THR A 276 6.92 21.69 -7.82
C THR A 276 6.93 20.62 -8.94
N GLU A 277 7.57 20.91 -10.08
CA GLU A 277 7.69 19.94 -11.19
C GLU A 277 8.60 18.75 -10.86
N GLU A 278 9.47 18.90 -9.87
CA GLU A 278 10.43 17.87 -9.45
C GLU A 278 9.89 16.99 -8.31
N GLU A 279 8.71 17.33 -7.80
CA GLU A 279 8.07 16.69 -6.65
C GLU A 279 6.93 15.77 -7.04
N ILE A 280 6.81 14.69 -6.26
CA ILE A 280 5.60 13.87 -6.18
C ILE A 280 4.91 14.06 -4.84
N LEU A 281 3.59 13.82 -4.78
CA LEU A 281 2.92 13.66 -3.50
C LEU A 281 3.09 12.22 -3.02
N LEU A 282 3.61 12.06 -1.80
CA LEU A 282 3.76 10.78 -1.11
C LEU A 282 2.73 10.70 0.02
N VAL A 283 1.72 9.84 -0.13
CA VAL A 283 0.63 9.65 0.82
C VAL A 283 0.94 8.46 1.72
N MET A 284 0.99 8.66 3.04
CA MET A 284 1.47 7.67 4.01
C MET A 284 0.66 7.52 5.27
#